data_AF-A0A7V3PUN9-F1
#
_entry.id   AF-A0A7V3PUN9-F1
#
_cell.length_a   1.000
_cell.length_b   1.000
_cell.length_c   1.000
_cell.angle_alpha   90.00
_cell.angle_beta   90.00
_cell.angle_gamma   90.00
#
_symmetry.space_group_name_H-M   'P 1'
#
loop_
_entity.id
_entity.type
_entity.pdbx_description
1 polymer ?
#
loop_
_entity_poly.entity_id
_entity_poly.type
_entity_poly.pdbx_seq_one_letter_code
_entity_poly.pdbx_strand_id
1 'polypeptide(L)'
;MRCPHCGEPIVPGQERCFACGEKIRTKILRRRGMPVDIRIIIISASLFVIALVGGLGVLLSNQKKTGSKKMPVHTGFSRQLGDSSRRSKAEDTNRHGVEDEVVNQIHEQIEKVKVRYERVKAQVLGETPTPEQRDLMNQIQRELGIMNSRMSELGSGVNYRRQGEIIKEIADTERRINNLISQFARAPKSR
;
A
#
# COMPACT_ATOMS: atom_id res chain seq x y z
N MET A 1 -19.75 26.34 15.71
CA MET A 1 -20.20 24.93 15.53
C MET A 1 -19.67 24.12 16.71
N ARG A 2 -20.24 22.95 17.05
CA ARG A 2 -19.74 22.10 18.16
C ARG A 2 -19.12 20.82 17.63
N CYS A 3 -18.15 20.27 18.35
CA CYS A 3 -17.50 19.01 17.99
C CYS A 3 -18.48 17.84 18.07
N PRO A 4 -18.60 17.00 17.03
CA PRO A 4 -19.49 15.84 17.07
C PRO A 4 -18.99 14.75 18.03
N HIS A 5 -17.72 14.79 18.44
CA HIS A 5 -17.12 13.78 19.31
C HIS A 5 -17.16 14.17 20.80
N CYS A 6 -16.98 15.44 21.14
CA CYS A 6 -16.90 15.89 22.54
C CYS A 6 -17.78 17.11 22.90
N GLY A 7 -18.48 17.71 21.94
CA GLY A 7 -19.38 18.85 22.20
C GLY A 7 -18.73 20.23 22.32
N GLU A 8 -17.39 20.31 22.32
CA GLU A 8 -16.64 21.57 22.45
C GLU A 8 -16.91 22.55 21.29
N PRO A 9 -17.01 23.89 21.53
CA PRO A 9 -17.09 24.87 20.44
C PRO A 9 -15.87 24.83 19.53
N ILE A 10 -16.13 24.80 18.22
CA ILE A 10 -15.15 24.76 17.14
C ILE A 10 -15.11 26.11 16.43
N VAL A 11 -13.89 26.59 16.19
CA VAL A 11 -13.59 27.78 15.39
C VAL A 11 -13.62 27.41 13.89
N PRO A 12 -14.24 28.21 13.01
CA PRO A 12 -14.23 27.94 11.56
C PRO A 12 -12.79 27.85 11.02
N GLY A 13 -12.50 26.81 10.23
CA GLY A 13 -11.17 26.51 9.68
C GLY A 13 -10.33 25.52 10.51
N GLN A 14 -10.80 25.11 11.69
CA GLN A 14 -10.11 24.16 12.54
C GLN A 14 -10.26 22.71 12.03
N GLU A 15 -9.14 22.05 11.71
CA GLU A 15 -9.13 20.67 11.18
C GLU A 15 -9.31 19.59 12.26
N ARG A 16 -8.89 19.90 13.49
CA ARG A 16 -8.94 18.97 14.63
C ARG A 16 -9.46 19.68 15.86
N CYS A 17 -10.32 19.01 16.61
CA CYS A 17 -10.78 19.56 17.89
C CYS A 17 -9.60 19.69 18.86
N PHE A 18 -9.43 20.86 19.47
CA PHE A 18 -8.35 21.09 20.43
C PHE A 18 -8.54 20.27 21.72
N ALA A 19 -9.78 19.94 22.08
CA ALA A 19 -10.09 19.18 23.28
C ALA A 19 -9.88 17.67 23.09
N CYS A 20 -10.48 17.07 22.05
CA CYS A 20 -10.41 15.61 21.86
C CYS A 20 -9.35 15.15 20.83
N GLY A 21 -8.74 16.08 20.09
CA GLY A 21 -7.75 15.77 19.05
C GLY A 21 -8.34 15.14 17.78
N GLU A 22 -9.63 14.84 17.77
CA GLU A 22 -10.30 14.14 16.68
C GLU A 22 -10.47 15.06 15.46
N LYS A 23 -10.30 14.51 14.25
CA LYS A 23 -10.46 15.27 13.00
C LYS A 23 -11.92 15.65 12.81
N ILE A 24 -12.18 16.95 12.77
CA ILE A 24 -13.51 17.49 12.52
C ILE A 24 -13.77 17.29 11.02
N ARG A 25 -14.56 16.27 10.65
CA ARG A 25 -14.99 16.06 9.27
C ARG A 25 -15.96 17.17 8.84
N THR A 26 -15.43 18.35 8.52
CA THR A 26 -16.21 19.39 7.85
C THR A 26 -16.39 18.96 6.39
N LYS A 27 -17.55 18.35 6.09
CA LYS A 27 -17.91 17.87 4.74
C LYS A 27 -18.00 18.97 3.66
N ILE A 28 -17.72 20.24 3.96
CA ILE A 28 -18.14 21.38 3.11
C ILE A 28 -16.97 22.16 2.46
N LEU A 29 -15.69 21.86 2.73
CA LEU A 29 -14.57 22.67 2.17
C LEU A 29 -13.54 21.94 1.28
N ARG A 30 -13.88 20.79 0.69
CA ARG A 30 -13.05 20.16 -0.37
C ARG A 30 -13.32 20.74 -1.78
N ARG A 31 -13.25 22.06 -1.94
CA ARG A 31 -13.20 22.68 -3.29
C ARG A 31 -12.19 23.83 -3.41
N ARG A 32 -11.18 23.88 -2.56
CA ARG A 32 -10.08 24.83 -2.75
C ARG A 32 -8.72 24.18 -2.49
N GLY A 33 -7.97 24.02 -3.57
CA GLY A 33 -6.52 23.89 -3.56
C GLY A 33 -5.98 22.53 -3.15
N MET A 34 -6.08 21.52 -4.03
CA MET A 34 -4.92 20.62 -4.13
C MET A 34 -3.85 21.41 -4.90
N PRO A 35 -2.61 21.56 -4.38
CA PRO A 35 -1.52 22.09 -5.18
C PRO A 35 -1.24 21.05 -6.26
N VAL A 36 -1.85 21.21 -7.42
CA VAL A 36 -1.49 20.41 -8.58
C VAL A 36 -0.09 20.86 -8.95
N ASP A 37 0.88 20.01 -8.66
CA ASP A 37 2.28 20.26 -8.95
C ASP A 37 2.42 20.51 -10.45
N ILE A 38 2.90 21.70 -10.83
CA ILE A 38 2.93 22.17 -12.24
C ILE A 38 3.64 21.15 -13.15
N ARG A 39 4.57 20.38 -12.59
CA ARG A 39 5.29 19.29 -13.29
C ARG A 39 4.35 18.20 -13.81
N ILE A 40 3.31 17.83 -13.05
CA ILE A 40 2.34 16.80 -13.45
C ILE A 40 1.50 17.30 -14.63
N ILE A 41 1.11 18.58 -14.62
CA ILE A 41 0.37 19.20 -15.73
C ILE A 41 1.24 19.18 -17.00
N ILE A 42 2.50 19.58 -16.90
CA ILE A 42 3.43 19.59 -18.05
C ILE A 42 3.62 18.17 -18.63
N ILE A 43 3.84 17.16 -17.78
CA ILE A 43 4.02 15.77 -18.23
C ILE A 43 2.73 15.22 -18.86
N SER A 44 1.57 15.51 -18.27
CA SER A 44 0.29 15.06 -18.84
C SER A 44 -0.02 15.74 -20.19
N ALA A 45 0.31 17.02 -20.33
CA ALA A 45 0.12 17.76 -21.58
C ALA A 45 1.08 17.27 -22.67
N SER A 46 2.34 16.98 -22.34
CA SER A 46 3.31 16.48 -23.32
C SER A 46 2.95 15.07 -23.82
N LEU A 47 2.53 14.18 -22.92
CA LEU A 47 2.04 12.85 -23.31
C LEU A 47 0.79 12.92 -24.20
N PHE A 48 -0.12 13.85 -23.93
CA PHE A 48 -1.32 14.05 -24.75
C PHE A 48 -0.98 14.51 -26.18
N VAL A 49 -0.02 15.43 -26.33
CA VAL A 49 0.46 15.88 -27.65
C VAL A 49 1.14 14.74 -28.41
N ILE A 50 1.99 13.95 -27.75
CA ILE A 50 2.64 12.79 -28.37
C ILE A 50 1.59 11.76 -28.84
N ALA A 51 0.57 11.51 -28.03
CA ALA A 51 -0.51 10.59 -28.38
C ALA A 51 -1.35 11.10 -29.57
N LEU A 52 -1.62 12.41 -29.66
CA LEU A 52 -2.31 13.00 -30.80
C LEU A 52 -1.49 12.90 -32.09
N VAL A 53 -0.20 13.23 -32.05
CA VAL A 53 0.68 13.16 -33.23
C VAL A 53 0.89 11.70 -33.66
N GLY A 54 1.10 10.78 -32.71
CA GLY A 54 1.24 9.35 -32.98
C GLY A 54 -0.05 8.72 -33.52
N GLY A 55 -1.20 9.07 -32.94
CA GLY A 55 -2.52 8.58 -33.39
C GLY A 55 -2.88 9.05 -34.80
N LEU A 56 -2.62 10.32 -35.13
CA LEU A 56 -2.79 10.85 -36.49
C LEU A 56 -1.83 10.21 -37.49
N GLY A 57 -0.59 9.92 -37.09
CA GLY A 57 0.39 9.23 -37.92
C GLY A 57 -0.03 7.80 -38.30
N VAL A 58 -0.59 7.04 -37.36
CA VAL A 58 -1.05 5.65 -37.60
C VAL A 58 -2.31 5.61 -38.46
N LEU A 59 -3.23 6.57 -38.30
CA LEU A 59 -4.43 6.65 -39.13
C LEU A 59 -4.12 7.00 -40.59
N LEU A 60 -3.10 7.82 -40.84
CA LEU A 60 -2.66 8.17 -42.20
C LEU A 60 -1.83 7.05 -42.88
N SER A 61 -1.13 6.20 -42.11
CA SER A 61 -0.33 5.11 -42.71
C SER A 61 -1.17 3.91 -43.17
N ASN A 62 -2.37 3.73 -42.63
CA ASN A 62 -3.23 2.58 -42.96
C ASN A 62 -4.07 2.75 -44.25
N GLN A 63 -4.07 3.91 -44.89
CA GLN A 63 -4.82 4.11 -46.15
C GLN A 63 -4.12 3.62 -47.42
N LYS A 64 -2.85 3.17 -47.39
CA LYS A 64 -2.10 2.80 -48.61
C LYS A 64 -2.08 1.30 -48.98
N LYS A 65 -2.91 0.44 -48.37
CA LYS A 65 -2.98 -0.98 -48.76
C LYS A 65 -4.40 -1.51 -48.87
N THR A 66 -5.16 -1.03 -49.84
CA THR A 66 -6.30 -1.77 -50.41
C THR A 66 -5.91 -2.29 -51.79
N GLY A 67 -5.18 -3.41 -51.79
CA GLY A 67 -4.91 -4.23 -52.97
C GLY A 67 -5.66 -5.55 -52.85
N SER A 68 -6.76 -5.66 -53.59
CA SER A 68 -7.56 -6.86 -53.84
C SER A 68 -6.73 -8.13 -54.08
N LYS A 69 -7.10 -9.24 -53.41
CA LYS A 69 -7.45 -10.51 -54.08
C LYS A 69 -8.05 -11.56 -53.13
N LYS A 70 -8.98 -12.30 -53.73
CA LYS A 70 -9.95 -13.28 -53.23
C LYS A 70 -9.36 -14.48 -52.46
N MET A 71 -10.20 -15.07 -51.58
CA MET A 71 -10.02 -16.37 -50.93
C MET A 71 -9.75 -17.52 -51.92
N PRO A 72 -9.22 -18.67 -51.46
CA PRO A 72 -10.15 -19.76 -51.16
C PRO A 72 -9.87 -20.54 -49.85
N VAL A 73 -10.97 -21.13 -49.39
CA VAL A 73 -11.13 -22.17 -48.39
C VAL A 73 -10.11 -23.31 -48.58
N HIS A 74 -9.42 -23.69 -47.49
CA HIS A 74 -8.90 -25.05 -47.35
C HIS A 74 -9.17 -25.56 -45.93
N THR A 75 -10.14 -26.46 -45.87
CA THR A 75 -10.28 -27.52 -44.89
C THR A 75 -8.98 -28.34 -44.84
N GLY A 76 -8.34 -28.33 -43.68
CA GLY A 76 -7.12 -29.10 -43.39
C GLY A 76 -7.17 -29.63 -41.97
N PHE A 77 -7.87 -30.76 -41.82
CA PHE A 77 -7.81 -31.61 -40.63
C PHE A 77 -6.45 -32.32 -40.63
N SER A 78 -5.57 -31.96 -39.70
CA SER A 78 -4.36 -32.74 -39.45
C SER A 78 -3.78 -32.48 -38.05
N ARG A 79 -3.58 -33.59 -37.33
CA ARG A 79 -2.67 -33.84 -36.20
C ARG A 79 -3.00 -33.07 -34.90
N GLN A 80 -3.76 -33.65 -33.97
CA GLN A 80 -3.33 -34.68 -33.00
C GLN A 80 -1.94 -34.44 -32.37
N LEU A 81 -2.03 -34.16 -31.06
CA LEU A 81 -1.22 -34.70 -29.96
C LEU A 81 0.26 -34.32 -29.90
N GLY A 82 0.55 -33.26 -29.14
CA GLY A 82 1.90 -33.03 -28.65
C GLY A 82 2.18 -31.63 -28.10
N ASP A 83 1.32 -31.05 -27.24
CA ASP A 83 1.68 -29.77 -26.59
C ASP A 83 1.04 -29.53 -25.21
N SER A 84 0.92 -30.58 -24.38
CA SER A 84 0.45 -30.44 -23.00
C SER A 84 1.58 -30.25 -21.97
N SER A 85 2.86 -30.39 -22.34
CA SER A 85 3.99 -30.26 -21.41
C SER A 85 4.69 -28.89 -21.41
N ARG A 86 4.34 -27.97 -22.32
CA ARG A 86 4.86 -26.58 -22.27
C ARG A 86 3.99 -25.62 -21.45
N ARG A 87 2.74 -25.97 -21.17
CA ARG A 87 1.82 -25.09 -20.42
C ARG A 87 2.00 -25.17 -18.90
N SER A 88 2.40 -26.32 -18.37
CA SER A 88 2.65 -26.49 -16.93
C SER A 88 3.91 -25.77 -16.43
N LYS A 89 4.93 -25.59 -17.28
CA LYS A 89 6.19 -24.94 -16.88
C LYS A 89 6.07 -23.41 -16.77
N ALA A 90 5.11 -22.79 -17.44
CA ALA A 90 4.87 -21.35 -17.38
C ALA A 90 4.05 -20.92 -16.15
N GLU A 91 3.20 -21.80 -15.63
CA GLU A 91 2.39 -21.52 -14.43
C GLU A 91 3.22 -21.52 -13.14
N ASP A 92 4.22 -22.40 -13.03
CA ASP A 92 5.08 -22.47 -11.85
C ASP A 92 6.04 -21.28 -11.74
N THR A 93 6.50 -20.72 -12.85
CA THR A 93 7.32 -19.49 -12.85
C THR A 93 6.52 -18.25 -12.45
N ASN A 94 5.21 -18.22 -12.71
CA ASN A 94 4.37 -17.07 -12.35
C ASN A 94 3.96 -17.11 -10.86
N ARG A 95 3.87 -18.30 -10.25
CA ARG A 95 3.54 -18.43 -8.83
C ARG A 95 4.63 -17.90 -7.89
N HIS A 96 5.90 -18.19 -8.20
CA HIS A 96 7.01 -17.74 -7.36
C HIS A 96 7.12 -16.22 -7.29
N GLY A 97 6.83 -15.50 -8.38
CA GLY A 97 6.89 -14.03 -8.38
C GLY A 97 5.84 -13.35 -7.50
N VAL A 98 4.67 -13.96 -7.33
CA VAL A 98 3.59 -13.41 -6.49
C VAL A 98 3.93 -13.55 -5.00
N GLU A 99 4.58 -14.64 -4.61
CA GLU A 99 4.99 -14.88 -3.22
C GLU A 99 6.06 -13.87 -2.77
N ASP A 100 7.06 -13.61 -3.63
CA ASP A 100 8.10 -12.62 -3.36
C ASP A 100 7.52 -11.21 -3.23
N GLU A 101 6.53 -10.84 -4.05
CA GLU A 101 5.87 -9.54 -3.95
C GLU A 101 5.17 -9.36 -2.61
N VAL A 102 4.42 -10.37 -2.14
CA VAL A 102 3.71 -10.33 -0.86
C VAL A 102 4.70 -10.21 0.31
N VAL A 103 5.80 -10.96 0.28
CA VAL A 103 6.84 -10.87 1.32
C VAL A 103 7.45 -9.47 1.36
N ASN A 104 7.75 -8.89 0.20
CA ASN A 104 8.30 -7.53 0.11
C ASN A 104 7.32 -6.47 0.64
N GLN A 105 6.03 -6.59 0.32
CA GLN A 105 4.99 -5.68 0.84
C GLN A 105 4.91 -5.74 2.37
N ILE A 106 4.96 -6.94 2.95
CA ILE A 106 4.95 -7.14 4.40
C ILE A 106 6.21 -6.56 5.04
N HIS A 107 7.37 -6.78 4.43
CA HIS A 107 8.63 -6.20 4.90
C HIS A 107 8.55 -4.66 4.96
N GLU A 108 7.98 -4.02 3.94
CA GLU A 108 7.76 -2.58 3.92
C GLU A 108 6.81 -2.12 5.05
N GLN A 109 5.75 -2.88 5.34
CA GLN A 109 4.83 -2.57 6.45
C GLN A 109 5.53 -2.64 7.81
N ILE A 110 6.32 -3.69 8.05
CA ILE A 110 7.10 -3.83 9.28
C ILE A 110 8.04 -2.64 9.44
N GLU A 111 8.73 -2.24 8.38
CA GLU A 111 9.66 -1.13 8.42
C GLU A 111 8.96 0.20 8.69
N LYS A 112 7.78 0.44 8.09
CA LYS A 112 6.95 1.62 8.38
C LYS A 112 6.58 1.70 9.87
N VAL A 113 6.20 0.58 10.48
CA VAL A 113 5.86 0.53 11.91
C VAL A 113 7.09 0.80 12.79
N LYS A 114 8.25 0.21 12.47
CA LYS A 114 9.52 0.47 13.17
C LYS A 114 9.92 1.93 13.12
N VAL A 115 9.89 2.53 11.93
CA VAL A 115 10.21 3.96 11.73
C VAL A 115 9.26 4.85 12.52
N ARG A 116 7.96 4.53 12.54
CA ARG A 116 6.97 5.25 13.35
C ARG A 116 7.29 5.15 14.84
N TYR A 117 7.61 3.94 15.32
CA TYR A 117 7.96 3.71 16.72
C TYR A 117 9.20 4.49 17.14
N GLU A 118 10.30 4.41 16.39
CA GLU A 118 11.53 5.15 16.72
C GLU A 118 11.32 6.66 16.69
N ARG A 119 10.49 7.19 15.78
CA ARG A 119 10.12 8.61 15.77
C ARG A 119 9.36 9.01 17.03
N VAL A 120 8.37 8.22 17.45
CA VAL A 120 7.59 8.49 18.68
C VAL A 120 8.49 8.38 19.91
N LYS A 121 9.34 7.37 19.96
CA LYS A 121 10.32 7.16 21.03
C LYS A 121 11.26 8.36 21.18
N ALA A 122 11.80 8.89 20.09
CA ALA A 122 12.63 10.10 20.12
C ALA A 122 11.88 11.36 20.61
N GLN A 123 10.55 11.43 20.44
CA GLN A 123 9.75 12.59 20.87
C GLN A 123 9.24 12.49 22.32
N VAL A 124 9.06 11.26 22.81
CA VAL A 124 8.44 10.97 24.11
C VAL A 124 9.48 10.79 25.19
N LEU A 125 10.60 10.14 24.88
CA LEU A 125 11.64 9.87 25.85
C LEU A 125 12.39 11.16 26.20
N GLY A 126 12.40 11.51 27.49
CA GLY A 126 13.31 12.49 28.07
C GLY A 126 14.64 11.85 28.44
N GLU A 127 15.30 12.35 29.49
CA GLU A 127 16.58 11.81 29.97
C GLU A 127 16.46 10.38 30.49
N THR A 128 15.35 10.02 31.14
CA THR A 128 15.11 8.67 31.65
C THR A 128 13.66 8.20 31.40
N PRO A 129 13.45 6.98 30.88
CA PRO A 129 12.11 6.44 30.64
C PRO A 129 11.40 6.07 31.95
N THR A 130 10.14 6.49 32.09
CA THR A 130 9.31 6.10 33.24
C THR A 130 9.08 4.57 33.28
N PRO A 131 8.73 3.97 34.43
CA PRO A 131 8.44 2.53 34.49
C PRO A 131 7.33 2.10 33.51
N GLU A 132 6.28 2.91 33.36
CA GLU A 132 5.19 2.68 32.42
C GLU A 132 5.67 2.77 30.95
N GLN A 133 6.50 3.77 30.63
CA GLN A 133 7.12 3.89 29.31
C GLN A 133 7.99 2.66 28.99
N ARG A 134 8.78 2.17 29.96
CA ARG A 134 9.60 0.96 29.79
C ARG A 134 8.75 -0.28 29.52
N ASP A 135 7.64 -0.43 30.23
CA ASP A 135 6.72 -1.55 30.00
C ASP A 135 6.12 -1.52 28.59
N LEU A 136 5.63 -0.34 28.15
CA LEU A 136 5.11 -0.16 26.79
C LEU A 136 6.19 -0.43 25.72
N MET A 137 7.43 0.01 25.94
CA MET A 137 8.55 -0.29 25.02
C MET A 137 8.81 -1.80 24.93
N ASN A 138 8.82 -2.50 26.06
CA ASN A 138 9.02 -3.95 26.08
C ASN A 138 7.88 -4.69 25.37
N GLN A 139 6.63 -4.25 25.55
CA GLN A 139 5.46 -4.80 24.85
C GLN A 139 5.57 -4.57 23.34
N ILE A 140 5.92 -3.35 22.90
CA ILE A 140 6.11 -3.04 21.47
C ILE A 140 7.21 -3.90 20.87
N GLN A 141 8.35 -4.06 21.54
CA GLN A 141 9.45 -4.89 21.08
C GLN A 141 9.06 -6.37 20.97
N ARG A 142 8.29 -6.88 21.92
CA ARG A 142 7.76 -8.25 21.88
C ARG A 142 6.86 -8.47 20.67
N GLU A 143 5.90 -7.58 20.42
CA GLU A 143 5.00 -7.69 19.27
C GLU A 143 5.76 -7.53 17.94
N LEU A 144 6.76 -6.63 17.85
CA LEU A 144 7.65 -6.54 16.69
C LEU A 144 8.41 -7.85 16.46
N GLY A 145 8.87 -8.50 17.53
CA GLY A 145 9.51 -9.82 17.46
C GLY A 145 8.57 -10.89 16.92
N ILE A 146 7.33 -10.93 17.41
CA ILE A 146 6.29 -11.84 16.90
C ILE A 146 6.06 -11.58 15.40
N MET A 147 5.89 -10.32 15.00
CA MET A 147 5.66 -9.96 13.60
C MET A 147 6.83 -10.36 12.68
N ASN A 148 8.09 -10.17 13.12
CA ASN A 148 9.27 -10.62 12.39
C ASN A 148 9.33 -12.16 12.28
N SER A 149 8.98 -12.89 13.34
CA SER A 149 8.95 -14.36 13.31
C SER A 149 7.93 -14.88 12.29
N ARG A 150 6.76 -14.23 12.20
CA ARG A 150 5.73 -14.54 11.21
C ARG A 150 6.15 -14.21 9.79
N MET A 151 6.86 -13.10 9.58
CA MET A 151 7.45 -12.78 8.28
C MET A 151 8.48 -13.84 7.87
N SER A 152 9.32 -14.30 8.80
CA SER A 152 10.27 -15.39 8.52
C SER A 152 9.56 -16.70 8.19
N GLU A 153 8.44 -17.00 8.84
CA GLU A 153 7.59 -18.16 8.54
C GLU A 153 7.06 -18.07 7.09
N LEU A 154 6.60 -16.89 6.65
CA LEU A 154 6.19 -16.67 5.26
C LEU A 154 7.31 -16.94 4.25
N GLY A 155 8.54 -16.50 4.55
CA GLY A 155 9.70 -16.73 3.69
C GLY A 155 10.17 -18.20 3.62
N SER A 156 9.64 -19.09 4.47
CA SER A 156 10.06 -20.50 4.54
C SER A 156 9.31 -21.44 3.58
N GLY A 157 8.46 -20.93 2.68
CA GLY A 157 7.72 -21.76 1.72
C GLY A 157 6.52 -22.47 2.35
N VAL A 158 5.77 -21.78 3.22
CA VAL A 158 4.53 -22.28 3.81
C VAL A 158 3.42 -22.50 2.78
N ASN A 159 2.52 -23.43 3.05
CA ASN A 159 1.37 -23.68 2.18
C ASN A 159 0.44 -22.46 2.07
N TYR A 160 -0.31 -22.35 0.97
CA TYR A 160 -1.18 -21.20 0.66
C TYR A 160 -2.21 -20.89 1.76
N ARG A 161 -2.79 -21.92 2.40
CA ARG A 161 -3.76 -21.73 3.48
C ARG A 161 -3.10 -21.06 4.70
N ARG A 162 -1.94 -21.56 5.08
CA ARG A 162 -1.14 -21.05 6.19
C ARG A 162 -0.60 -19.66 5.88
N GLN A 163 -0.21 -19.39 4.64
CA GLN A 163 0.21 -18.07 4.19
C GLN A 163 -0.89 -17.01 4.47
N GLY A 164 -2.14 -17.30 4.10
CA GLY A 164 -3.26 -16.41 4.38
C GLY A 164 -3.51 -16.18 5.88
N GLU A 165 -3.36 -17.22 6.71
CA GLU A 165 -3.44 -17.11 8.17
C GLU A 165 -2.33 -16.22 8.72
N ILE A 166 -1.08 -16.41 8.28
CA ILE A 166 0.05 -15.61 8.74
C ILE A 166 -0.11 -14.14 8.34
N ILE A 167 -0.56 -13.84 7.13
CA ILE A 167 -0.83 -12.45 6.69
C ILE A 167 -1.86 -11.78 7.62
N LYS A 168 -2.92 -12.52 7.99
CA LYS A 168 -3.92 -12.03 8.93
C LYS A 168 -3.33 -11.81 10.33
N GLU A 169 -2.53 -12.75 10.83
CA GLU A 169 -1.83 -12.63 12.12
C GLU A 169 -0.89 -11.41 12.16
N ILE A 170 -0.17 -11.15 11.06
CA ILE A 170 0.69 -9.97 10.91
C ILE A 170 -0.15 -8.69 10.97
N ALA A 171 -1.24 -8.60 10.21
CA ALA A 171 -2.12 -7.44 10.21
C ALA A 171 -2.74 -7.18 11.60
N ASP A 172 -3.11 -8.22 12.33
CA ASP A 172 -3.63 -8.09 13.69
C ASP A 172 -2.54 -7.63 14.67
N THR A 173 -1.32 -8.13 14.52
CA THR A 173 -0.13 -7.71 15.30
C THR A 173 0.22 -6.25 15.02
N GLU A 174 0.15 -5.81 13.76
CA GLU A 174 0.36 -4.42 13.35
C GLU A 174 -0.61 -3.47 14.06
N ARG A 175 -1.90 -3.83 14.14
CA ARG A 175 -2.91 -3.05 14.87
C ARG A 175 -2.59 -2.95 16.35
N ARG A 176 -2.17 -4.05 16.99
CA ARG A 176 -1.75 -4.05 18.40
C ARG A 176 -0.55 -3.13 18.62
N ILE A 177 0.48 -3.22 17.78
CA ILE A 177 1.65 -2.33 17.85
C ILE A 177 1.23 -0.87 17.67
N ASN A 178 0.39 -0.57 16.67
CA ASN A 178 -0.08 0.79 16.44
C ASN A 178 -0.86 1.36 17.63
N ASN A 179 -1.62 0.52 18.34
CA ASN A 179 -2.30 0.90 19.58
C ASN A 179 -1.30 1.17 20.71
N LEU A 180 -0.31 0.28 20.91
CA LEU A 180 0.74 0.45 21.91
C LEU A 180 1.59 1.70 21.66
N ILE A 181 1.98 1.98 20.40
CA ILE A 181 2.67 3.21 20.02
C ILE A 181 1.83 4.43 20.38
N SER A 182 0.51 4.36 20.19
CA SER A 182 -0.41 5.46 20.51
C SER A 182 -0.56 5.67 22.01
N GLN A 183 -0.55 4.60 22.80
CA GLN A 183 -0.52 4.67 24.28
C GLN A 183 0.80 5.25 24.76
N PHE A 184 1.92 4.76 24.21
CA PHE A 184 3.26 5.23 24.52
C PHE A 184 3.44 6.72 24.22
N ALA A 185 2.88 7.21 23.10
CA ALA A 185 2.86 8.63 22.76
C ALA A 185 2.13 9.52 23.78
N ARG A 186 1.21 8.95 24.57
CA ARG A 186 0.41 9.66 25.58
C ARG A 186 0.89 9.43 27.01
N ALA A 187 1.84 8.52 27.21
CA ALA A 187 2.37 8.18 28.53
C ALA A 187 3.00 9.41 29.21
N PRO A 188 2.87 9.55 30.55
CA PRO A 188 3.42 10.68 31.28
C PRO A 188 4.94 10.76 31.10
N LYS A 189 5.44 11.97 30.82
CA LYS A 189 6.88 12.23 30.71
C LYS A 189 7.48 12.36 32.11
N SER A 190 8.70 11.85 32.29
CA SER A 190 9.50 12.20 33.47
C SER A 190 9.69 13.72 33.47
N ARG A 191 9.18 14.40 34.48
CA ARG A 191 9.45 15.83 34.71
C ARG A 191 10.83 16.00 35.31
#